data_AF-A0A0N4XS28-F1
#
_entry.id   AF-A0A0N4XS28-F1
#
_cell.length_a   1.000
_cell.length_b   1.000
_cell.length_c   1.000
_cell.angle_alpha   90.00
_cell.angle_beta   90.00
_cell.angle_gamma   90.00
#
_symmetry.space_group_name_H-M   'P 1'
#
loop_
_entity.id
_entity.type
_entity.pdbx_description
1 polymer ?
#
loop_
_entity_poly.entity_id
_entity_poly.type
_entity_poly.pdbx_seq_one_letter_code
_entity_poly.pdbx_strand_id
1 'polypeptide(L)'
;LHGKENDFSRFQREVISIHIGQAGVQIGNACWELYCLEHGIQPDGQMPSDKSLGGCDDSFSTFFSETGSGRHVPRAVMIDLEPTVIGQLESIFSGLPSF
;
A
#
# COMPACT_ATOMS: atom_id res chain seq x y z
N LEU A 1 31.16 9.38 -26.78
CA LEU A 1 29.72 9.39 -27.10
C LEU A 1 29.32 7.91 -27.12
N HIS A 2 28.89 7.27 -26.05
CA HIS A 2 27.67 7.49 -25.27
C HIS A 2 27.85 6.68 -23.97
N GLY A 3 27.57 7.28 -22.83
CA GLY A 3 27.92 6.74 -21.51
C GLY A 3 27.28 5.39 -21.24
N LYS A 4 28.04 4.50 -20.61
CA LYS A 4 27.45 3.46 -19.76
C LYS A 4 26.83 4.19 -18.58
N GLU A 5 25.58 4.64 -18.75
CA GLU A 5 24.76 5.00 -17.61
C GLU A 5 24.70 3.78 -16.70
N ASN A 6 24.97 4.04 -15.43
CA ASN A 6 25.02 3.05 -14.38
C ASN A 6 23.70 2.26 -14.38
N ASP A 7 23.75 0.98 -14.76
CA ASP A 7 22.75 -0.02 -14.38
C ASP A 7 22.92 -0.36 -12.88
N PHE A 8 23.01 0.69 -12.07
CA PHE A 8 22.53 0.67 -10.71
C PHE A 8 21.04 1.01 -10.82
N SER A 9 20.29 0.14 -11.51
CA SER A 9 18.85 0.07 -11.33
C SER A 9 18.62 0.11 -9.83
N ARG A 10 18.00 1.19 -9.35
CA ARG A 10 17.66 1.33 -7.94
C ARG A 10 16.83 0.11 -7.61
N PHE A 11 17.40 -0.86 -6.89
CA PHE A 11 16.59 -1.96 -6.36
C PHE A 11 15.53 -1.32 -5.48
N GLN A 12 14.28 -1.35 -5.96
CA GLN A 12 13.13 -0.86 -5.23
C GLN A 12 13.05 -1.66 -3.93
N ARG A 13 13.20 -0.97 -2.80
CA ARG A 13 13.16 -1.60 -1.49
C ARG A 13 11.70 -1.77 -1.12
N GLU A 14 11.24 -3.00 -1.00
CA GLU A 14 9.86 -3.32 -0.63
C GLU A 14 9.78 -3.73 0.84
N VAL A 15 8.67 -3.37 1.50
CA VAL A 15 8.38 -3.75 2.88
C VAL A 15 7.01 -4.40 2.94
N ILE A 16 6.91 -5.52 3.66
CA ILE A 16 5.64 -6.19 3.97
C ILE A 16 5.30 -5.89 5.44
N SER A 17 4.14 -5.29 5.68
CA SER A 17 3.62 -5.06 7.03
C SER A 17 2.76 -6.23 7.48
N ILE A 18 3.06 -6.83 8.64
CA ILE A 18 2.28 -7.94 9.18
C ILE A 18 1.65 -7.49 10.49
N HIS A 19 0.33 -7.57 10.56
CA HIS A 19 -0.47 -7.16 11.71
C HIS A 19 -1.21 -8.39 12.25
N ILE A 20 -0.99 -8.73 13.52
CA ILE A 20 -1.45 -9.98 14.12
C ILE A 20 -2.29 -9.70 15.38
N GLY A 21 -3.43 -10.37 15.47
CA GLY A 21 -4.40 -10.27 16.56
C GLY A 21 -5.22 -8.98 16.50
N GLN A 22 -6.34 -8.96 17.23
CA GLN A 22 -7.30 -7.86 17.27
C GLN A 22 -6.65 -6.47 17.40
N ALA A 23 -5.76 -6.28 18.37
CA ALA A 23 -5.09 -5.00 18.58
C ALA A 23 -4.18 -4.62 17.40
N GLY A 24 -3.41 -5.58 16.87
CA GLY A 24 -2.52 -5.36 15.74
C GLY A 24 -3.29 -4.98 14.48
N VAL A 25 -4.40 -5.68 14.20
CA VAL A 25 -5.25 -5.40 13.03
C VAL A 25 -5.91 -4.02 13.12
N GLN A 26 -6.41 -3.62 14.30
CA GLN A 26 -7.03 -2.30 14.47
C GLN A 26 -6.01 -1.16 14.32
N ILE A 27 -4.83 -1.30 14.92
CA ILE A 27 -3.75 -0.33 14.76
C ILE A 27 -3.32 -0.28 13.29
N GLY A 28 -3.14 -1.45 12.66
CA GLY A 28 -2.79 -1.57 11.25
C GLY A 28 -3.79 -0.85 10.35
N ASN A 29 -5.09 -1.02 10.57
CA ASN A 29 -6.12 -0.34 9.80
C ASN A 29 -5.99 1.19 9.91
N ALA A 30 -5.90 1.72 11.13
CA ALA A 30 -5.73 3.17 11.35
C ALA A 30 -4.44 3.71 10.70
N CYS A 31 -3.34 2.97 10.78
CA CYS A 31 -2.09 3.34 10.13
C CYS A 31 -2.23 3.40 8.60
N TRP A 32 -2.89 2.43 7.99
CA TRP A 32 -3.07 2.40 6.53
C TRP A 32 -4.06 3.45 6.03
N GLU A 33 -5.10 3.79 6.81
CA GLU A 33 -5.97 4.93 6.53
C GLU A 33 -5.17 6.24 6.47
N LEU A 34 -4.28 6.47 7.45
CA LEU A 34 -3.40 7.64 7.47
C LEU A 34 -2.43 7.65 6.28
N TYR A 35 -1.78 6.52 5.96
CA TYR A 35 -0.91 6.43 4.78
C TYR A 35 -1.64 6.75 3.49
N CYS A 36 -2.88 6.29 3.33
CA CYS A 36 -3.70 6.62 2.17
C CYS A 36 -4.00 8.12 2.10
N LEU A 37 -4.34 8.76 3.22
CA LEU A 37 -4.59 10.19 3.29
C LEU A 37 -3.34 11.02 2.94
N GLU A 38 -2.19 10.65 3.48
CA GLU A 38 -0.90 11.32 3.21
C GLU A 38 -0.53 11.25 1.73
N HIS A 39 -0.71 10.08 1.11
CA HIS A 39 -0.39 9.87 -0.31
C HIS A 39 -1.55 10.25 -1.26
N GLY A 40 -2.73 10.60 -0.76
CA GLY A 40 -3.90 10.91 -1.60
C GLY A 40 -4.49 9.71 -2.32
N ILE A 41 -4.32 8.52 -1.75
CA ILE A 41 -4.94 7.28 -2.21
C ILE A 41 -6.35 7.24 -1.62
N GLN A 42 -7.35 7.06 -2.47
CA GLN A 42 -8.74 6.91 -2.05
C GLN A 42 -8.98 5.53 -1.42
N PRO A 43 -10.08 5.36 -0.65
CA PRO A 43 -10.40 4.06 -0.04
C PRO A 43 -10.56 2.90 -1.03
N ASP A 44 -10.88 3.19 -2.30
CA ASP A 44 -10.93 2.22 -3.39
C ASP A 44 -9.55 1.89 -3.98
N GLY A 45 -8.49 2.56 -3.53
CA GLY A 45 -7.11 2.44 -3.98
C GLY A 45 -6.77 3.32 -5.19
N GLN A 46 -7.67 4.20 -5.64
CA GLN A 46 -7.41 5.12 -6.75
C GLN A 46 -6.65 6.37 -6.30
N MET A 47 -5.69 6.81 -7.09
CA MET A 47 -4.97 8.07 -6.87
C MET A 47 -5.37 9.07 -7.98
N PRO A 48 -6.09 10.16 -7.67
CA PRO A 48 -6.49 11.16 -8.67
C PRO A 48 -5.28 11.78 -9.38
N SER A 49 -5.39 11.96 -10.70
CA SER A 49 -4.31 12.31 -11.63
C SER A 49 -3.62 13.66 -11.41
N ASP A 50 -4.18 14.56 -10.60
CA ASP A 50 -3.58 15.88 -10.31
C ASP A 50 -2.35 15.82 -9.38
N LYS A 51 -2.05 14.64 -8.79
CA LYS A 51 -0.86 14.42 -7.96
C LYS A 51 0.27 13.66 -8.68
N SER A 52 0.07 13.25 -9.94
CA SER A 52 1.06 12.51 -10.73
C SER A 52 2.14 13.41 -11.37
N LEU A 53 2.03 14.74 -11.21
CA LEU A 53 2.93 15.73 -11.79
C LEU A 53 4.13 16.00 -10.87
N GLY A 54 5.12 15.11 -10.92
CA GLY A 54 6.45 15.39 -10.42
C GLY A 54 7.17 14.11 -10.05
N GLY A 55 8.16 13.73 -10.85
CA GLY A 55 9.02 12.54 -10.65
C GLY A 55 9.89 12.59 -9.40
N CYS A 56 9.26 12.65 -8.23
CA CYS A 56 9.91 12.69 -6.94
C CYS A 56 8.94 12.14 -5.87
N ASP A 57 8.65 10.83 -5.91
CA ASP A 57 8.91 9.97 -4.75
C ASP A 57 8.59 8.49 -5.06
N ASP A 58 9.55 7.73 -5.59
CA ASP A 58 9.42 6.26 -5.68
C ASP A 58 9.30 5.61 -4.28
N SER A 59 9.41 6.37 -3.17
CA SER A 59 9.44 5.81 -1.82
C SER A 59 8.10 5.23 -1.36
N PHE A 60 6.94 5.66 -1.88
CA PHE A 60 5.66 5.04 -1.50
C PHE A 60 5.51 3.63 -2.09
N SER A 61 6.17 3.36 -3.23
CA SER A 61 6.21 2.05 -3.87
C SER A 61 6.89 0.97 -3.01
N THR A 62 7.59 1.39 -1.93
CA THR A 62 8.07 0.51 -0.86
C THR A 62 6.93 -0.16 -0.11
N PHE A 63 5.82 0.55 0.10
CA PHE A 63 4.70 0.11 0.93
C PHE A 63 3.47 -0.30 0.11
N PHE A 64 3.32 0.23 -1.11
CA PHE A 64 2.22 -0.11 -2.02
C PHE A 64 2.72 -0.85 -3.25
N SER A 65 1.87 -1.72 -3.81
CA SER A 65 1.98 -2.24 -5.16
C SER A 65 0.96 -1.56 -6.05
N GLU A 66 1.29 -1.35 -7.32
CA GLU A 66 0.37 -0.83 -8.32
C GLU A 66 -0.13 -1.99 -9.19
N THR A 67 -1.45 -2.06 -9.39
CA THR A 67 -2.07 -3.02 -10.31
C THR A 67 -2.16 -2.43 -11.70
N GLY A 68 -2.34 -3.27 -12.74
CA GLY A 68 -2.53 -2.81 -14.11
C GLY A 68 -3.77 -1.92 -14.34
N SER A 69 -4.69 -1.83 -13.37
CA SER A 69 -5.84 -0.92 -13.40
C SER A 69 -5.61 0.40 -12.63
N GLY A 70 -4.37 0.71 -12.25
CA GLY A 70 -4.00 1.93 -11.53
C GLY A 70 -4.36 1.93 -10.03
N ARG A 71 -4.80 0.78 -9.50
CA ARG A 71 -5.11 0.65 -8.07
C ARG A 71 -3.83 0.45 -7.28
N HIS A 72 -3.67 1.22 -6.21
CA HIS A 72 -2.62 1.10 -5.22
C HIS A 72 -3.07 0.18 -4.09
N VAL A 73 -2.33 -0.91 -3.89
CA VAL A 73 -2.66 -1.98 -2.93
C VAL A 73 -1.56 -2.05 -1.87
N PRO A 74 -1.88 -2.03 -0.57
CA PRO A 74 -0.88 -2.19 0.47
C PRO A 74 -0.17 -3.52 0.40
N ARG A 75 1.12 -3.50 0.70
CA ARG A 75 1.90 -4.70 1.01
C ARG A 75 1.70 -5.03 2.48
N ALA A 76 0.49 -5.48 2.83
CA ALA A 76 0.15 -5.83 4.20
C ALA A 76 -0.65 -7.12 4.34
N VAL A 77 -0.46 -7.79 5.46
CA VAL A 77 -1.18 -9.00 5.87
C VAL A 77 -1.80 -8.74 7.24
N MET A 78 -3.12 -8.92 7.34
CA MET A 78 -3.91 -8.79 8.56
C MET A 78 -4.33 -10.19 9.01
N ILE A 79 -3.99 -10.59 10.23
CA ILE A 79 -4.27 -11.93 10.76
C ILE A 79 -4.98 -11.78 12.09
N ASP A 80 -6.14 -12.40 12.23
CA ASP A 80 -6.87 -12.53 13.48
C ASP A 80 -7.49 -13.93 13.56
N LEU A 81 -7.53 -14.50 14.76
CA LEU A 81 -8.21 -15.77 15.01
C LEU A 81 -9.71 -15.55 15.30
N GLU A 82 -10.12 -14.30 15.53
CA GLU A 82 -11.51 -13.91 15.67
C GLU A 82 -11.98 -13.13 14.42
N PRO A 83 -13.03 -13.58 13.71
CA PRO A 83 -13.43 -12.99 12.43
C PRO A 83 -14.08 -11.61 12.56
N THR A 84 -14.43 -11.19 13.78
CA THR A 84 -15.19 -9.97 14.07
C THR A 84 -14.43 -8.70 13.68
N VAL A 85 -13.11 -8.69 13.80
CA VAL A 85 -12.28 -7.50 13.56
C VAL A 85 -11.95 -7.33 12.08
N ILE A 86 -11.59 -8.42 11.39
CA ILE A 86 -11.27 -8.39 9.96
C ILE A 86 -12.52 -8.05 9.14
N GLY A 87 -13.70 -8.53 9.54
CA GLY A 87 -14.96 -8.25 8.84
C GLY A 87 -15.41 -6.78 8.90
N GLN A 88 -14.83 -5.95 9.77
CA GLN A 88 -15.17 -4.54 9.92
C GLN A 88 -14.28 -3.59 9.09
N LEU A 89 -13.30 -4.13 8.36
CA LEU A 89 -12.36 -3.33 7.57
C LEU A 89 -13.01 -2.82 6.26
N GLU A 90 -13.63 -1.64 6.30
CA GLU A 90 -14.06 -0.91 5.10
C GLU A 90 -12.92 -0.04 4.55
N SER A 91 -12.00 -0.64 3.81
CA SER A 91 -10.79 0.07 3.36
C SER A 91 -10.25 -0.51 2.05
N ILE A 92 -9.07 -0.05 1.62
CA ILE A 92 -8.27 -0.56 0.50
C ILE A 92 -8.06 -2.09 0.52
N PHE A 93 -8.27 -2.73 1.68
CA PHE A 93 -8.24 -4.18 1.88
C PHE A 93 -9.47 -4.92 1.35
N SER A 94 -10.58 -4.22 1.09
CA SER A 94 -11.88 -4.78 0.66
C SER A 94 -11.89 -5.49 -0.71
N GLY A 95 -10.74 -5.56 -1.39
CA GLY A 95 -10.58 -6.31 -2.64
C GLY A 95 -9.52 -7.41 -2.58
N LEU A 96 -8.93 -7.69 -1.42
CA LEU A 96 -7.99 -8.79 -1.26
C LEU A 96 -8.75 -10.09 -1.01
N PRO A 97 -8.30 -11.23 -1.57
CA PRO A 97 -8.87 -12.52 -1.24
C PRO A 97 -8.78 -12.76 0.27
N SER A 98 -9.91 -13.00 0.92
CA SER A 98 -9.92 -13.60 2.26
C SER A 98 -9.52 -15.06 2.12
N PHE A 99 -8.35 -15.44 2.66
CA PHE A 99 -7.94 -16.85 2.77
C PHE A 99 -8.50 -17.49 4.03
#